data_AF-A0A562C7D0-F1
#
_entry.id   AF-A0A562C7D0-F1
#
_cell.length_a   1.000
_cell.length_b   1.000
_cell.length_c   1.000
_cell.angle_alpha   90.00
_cell.angle_beta   90.00
_cell.angle_gamma   90.00
#
_symmetry.space_group_name_H-M   'P 1'
#
loop_
_entity.id
_entity.type
_entity.pdbx_description
1 polymer ?
#
loop_
_entity_poly.entity_id
_entity_poly.type
_entity_poly.pdbx_seq_one_letter_code
_entity_poly.pdbx_strand_id
1 'polypeptide(L)'
;MRLADDAEPLLVDDTATWYDARARHPTRSEFRFYYPAGNAVMALTRPGDYVVIARTLPGQERDLVVVVTDGKSSMAAQLEAMFGLEPSETFDVETVPSGEDLTFSSRRLLEALGYEVEFSDERFLEDLLNRFGHHFPSTATFSAYARSTLPDISPLDDPDAALLAWWDREEVLFRTFERYVLGQRIAEAGGDIDSILQTAMSAFQRRKSRAGHALENHVAEILRAWQVPFDAQPRTEGKVRPDFLIPGAAEYHDPAFPADRLHMLAVKTTCKDRWRQILSEAARVPVKHLLTLEAPISRDQLVEMQEQLVVLVVPAALHALFGQRELAVIGLAEMIHVFGRDGPPALPFG
;
A
#
# COMPACT_ATOMS: atom_id res chain seq x y z
N MET A 1 -14.45 -12.35 7.76
CA MET A 1 -13.62 -12.33 6.55
C MET A 1 -12.22 -12.88 6.84
N ARG A 2 -11.54 -13.42 5.82
CA ARG A 2 -10.12 -13.77 5.88
C ARG A 2 -9.33 -12.87 4.94
N LEU A 3 -8.29 -12.23 5.45
CA LEU A 3 -7.35 -11.41 4.68
C LEU A 3 -6.01 -12.15 4.53
N ALA A 4 -5.33 -11.92 3.42
CA ALA A 4 -4.01 -12.48 3.15
C ALA A 4 -3.16 -11.47 2.37
N ASP A 5 -1.84 -11.62 2.48
CA ASP A 5 -0.91 -10.77 1.76
C ASP A 5 -1.00 -11.02 0.25
N ASP A 6 -1.17 -12.24 -0.22
CA ASP A 6 -1.06 -12.59 -1.64
C ASP A 6 -2.39 -12.95 -2.33
N ALA A 7 -3.49 -13.05 -1.57
CA ALA A 7 -4.81 -13.43 -2.08
C ALA A 7 -5.86 -12.31 -1.94
N GLU A 8 -6.93 -12.42 -2.75
CA GLU A 8 -8.12 -11.59 -2.57
C GLU A 8 -8.83 -11.94 -1.25
N PRO A 9 -9.46 -10.96 -0.59
CA PRO A 9 -10.21 -11.19 0.63
C PRO A 9 -11.30 -12.25 0.46
N LEU A 10 -11.39 -13.18 1.41
CA LEU A 10 -12.54 -14.08 1.53
C LEU A 10 -13.58 -13.42 2.43
N LEU A 11 -14.68 -12.99 1.83
CA LEU A 11 -15.82 -12.37 2.52
C LEU A 11 -16.95 -13.38 2.71
N VAL A 12 -17.51 -13.44 3.93
CA VAL A 12 -18.65 -14.28 4.29
C VAL A 12 -19.54 -13.46 5.21
N ASP A 13 -20.78 -13.21 4.78
CA ASP A 13 -21.83 -12.65 5.62
C ASP A 13 -22.55 -13.78 6.36
N ASP A 14 -22.52 -13.74 7.69
CA ASP A 14 -23.05 -14.80 8.54
C ASP A 14 -23.45 -14.25 9.92
N THR A 15 -24.03 -15.13 10.75
CA THR A 15 -24.44 -14.81 12.12
C THR A 15 -23.42 -15.30 13.14
N ALA A 16 -23.40 -14.68 14.32
CA ALA A 16 -22.66 -15.18 15.47
C ALA A 16 -23.48 -15.03 16.74
N THR A 17 -23.24 -15.89 17.72
CA THR A 17 -23.97 -15.91 18.99
C THR A 17 -23.02 -15.79 20.18
N TRP A 18 -23.21 -14.75 20.98
CA TRP A 18 -22.59 -14.63 22.30
C TRP A 18 -23.43 -15.40 23.34
N TYR A 19 -22.97 -16.59 23.72
CA TYR A 19 -23.70 -17.51 24.58
C TYR A 19 -23.14 -17.53 26.01
N ASP A 20 -24.01 -17.29 26.99
CA ASP A 20 -23.68 -17.46 28.41
C ASP A 20 -23.76 -18.94 28.80
N ALA A 21 -22.61 -19.64 28.74
CA ALA A 21 -22.54 -21.05 29.10
C ALA A 21 -22.63 -21.31 30.61
N ARG A 22 -22.63 -20.26 31.45
CA ARG A 22 -22.66 -20.33 32.91
C ARG A 22 -24.09 -20.35 33.43
N ALA A 23 -25.02 -19.69 32.73
CA ALA A 23 -26.39 -19.45 33.16
C ALA A 23 -27.17 -20.71 33.62
N ARG A 24 -26.78 -21.90 33.13
CA ARG A 24 -27.41 -23.19 33.50
C ARG A 24 -26.42 -24.34 33.64
N HIS A 25 -25.16 -24.06 33.93
CA HIS A 25 -24.14 -25.12 34.05
C HIS A 25 -23.30 -24.94 35.33
N PRO A 26 -23.27 -25.93 36.24
CA PRO A 26 -22.76 -25.74 37.61
C PRO A 26 -21.25 -25.51 37.70
N THR A 27 -20.48 -25.82 36.64
CA THR A 27 -19.01 -25.77 36.66
C THR A 27 -18.38 -24.92 35.55
N ARG A 28 -19.15 -24.37 34.61
CA ARG A 28 -18.59 -23.53 33.54
C ARG A 28 -18.42 -22.11 34.05
N SER A 29 -17.32 -21.49 33.70
CA SER A 29 -16.96 -20.12 34.12
C SER A 29 -16.87 -19.14 32.95
N GLU A 30 -17.04 -19.63 31.72
CA GLU A 30 -16.76 -18.89 30.50
C GLU A 30 -18.02 -18.54 29.68
N PHE A 31 -17.95 -17.42 28.96
CA PHE A 31 -18.81 -17.17 27.81
C PHE A 31 -18.25 -17.88 26.58
N ARG A 32 -19.12 -18.14 25.59
CA ARG A 32 -18.71 -18.76 24.33
C ARG A 32 -19.25 -17.97 23.15
N PHE A 33 -18.36 -17.67 22.22
CA PHE A 33 -18.72 -17.06 20.96
C PHE A 33 -18.86 -18.15 19.90
N TYR A 34 -20.08 -18.35 19.40
CA TYR A 34 -20.40 -19.37 18.40
C TYR A 34 -20.63 -18.76 17.03
N TYR A 35 -20.26 -19.53 16.01
CA TYR A 35 -20.48 -19.23 14.59
C TYR A 35 -20.96 -20.50 13.88
N PRO A 36 -21.65 -20.38 12.73
CA PRO A 36 -22.11 -21.54 11.97
C PRO A 36 -20.97 -22.44 11.50
N ALA A 37 -21.16 -23.75 11.63
CA ALA A 37 -20.14 -24.74 11.31
C ALA A 37 -19.67 -24.73 9.84
N GLY A 38 -20.52 -24.22 8.93
CA GLY A 38 -20.21 -24.07 7.51
C GLY A 38 -19.49 -22.77 7.15
N ASN A 39 -19.12 -21.94 8.12
CA ASN A 39 -18.48 -20.66 7.86
C ASN A 39 -17.10 -20.86 7.23
N ALA A 40 -16.95 -20.47 5.95
CA ALA A 40 -15.74 -20.73 5.17
C ALA A 40 -14.49 -20.01 5.70
N VAL A 41 -14.65 -18.84 6.33
CA VAL A 41 -13.53 -18.12 6.97
C VAL A 41 -13.03 -18.90 8.18
N MET A 42 -13.94 -19.32 9.05
CA MET A 42 -13.59 -20.05 10.26
C MET A 42 -13.06 -21.46 9.96
N ALA A 43 -13.51 -22.10 8.87
CA ALA A 43 -12.98 -23.38 8.42
C ALA A 43 -11.49 -23.31 7.99
N LEU A 44 -11.01 -22.14 7.58
CA LEU A 44 -9.62 -21.91 7.22
C LEU A 44 -8.76 -21.39 8.38
N THR A 45 -9.39 -21.05 9.51
CA THR A 45 -8.73 -20.44 10.67
C THR A 45 -7.95 -21.48 11.46
N ARG A 46 -6.74 -21.13 11.91
CA ARG A 46 -5.80 -22.04 12.59
C ARG A 46 -5.18 -21.37 13.82
N PRO A 47 -4.67 -22.14 14.80
CA PRO A 47 -3.87 -21.58 15.89
C PRO A 47 -2.71 -20.75 15.33
N GLY A 48 -2.54 -19.53 15.84
CA GLY A 48 -1.54 -18.57 15.38
C GLY A 48 -2.05 -17.54 14.35
N ASP A 49 -3.28 -17.68 13.84
CA ASP A 49 -3.92 -16.59 13.10
C ASP A 49 -4.23 -15.41 14.04
N TYR A 50 -4.09 -14.19 13.52
CA TYR A 50 -4.51 -12.96 14.17
C TYR A 50 -5.99 -12.70 13.90
N VAL A 51 -6.75 -12.40 14.94
CA VAL A 51 -8.21 -12.23 14.87
C VAL A 51 -8.62 -10.89 15.48
N VAL A 52 -9.25 -10.05 14.68
CA VAL A 52 -9.92 -8.83 15.14
C VAL A 52 -11.43 -9.05 15.16
N ILE A 53 -12.07 -8.72 16.28
CA ILE A 53 -13.52 -8.73 16.43
C ILE A 53 -13.95 -7.31 16.77
N ALA A 54 -14.56 -6.62 15.80
CA ALA A 54 -15.00 -5.24 15.95
C ALA A 54 -16.53 -5.18 15.92
N ARG A 55 -17.12 -4.55 16.95
CA ARG A 55 -18.54 -4.18 16.93
C ARG A 55 -18.70 -2.90 16.12
N THR A 56 -19.65 -2.87 15.21
CA THR A 56 -19.94 -1.68 14.42
C THR A 56 -20.76 -0.66 15.21
N LEU A 57 -20.78 0.59 14.72
CA LEU A 57 -21.62 1.63 15.30
C LEU A 57 -23.12 1.31 15.11
N PRO A 58 -24.00 1.76 16.03
CA PRO A 58 -25.43 1.59 15.87
C PRO A 58 -25.95 2.15 14.54
N GLY A 59 -26.84 1.41 13.88
CA GLY A 59 -27.45 1.82 12.61
C GLY A 59 -26.70 1.38 11.34
N GLN A 60 -25.58 0.66 11.49
CA GLN A 60 -24.92 -0.04 10.39
C GLN A 60 -25.68 -1.32 10.02
N GLU A 61 -25.58 -1.76 8.76
CA GLU A 61 -26.25 -2.99 8.27
C GLU A 61 -25.72 -4.26 8.95
N ARG A 62 -24.44 -4.26 9.34
CA ARG A 62 -23.77 -5.36 10.03
C ARG A 62 -23.49 -4.94 11.46
N ASP A 63 -23.82 -5.76 12.46
CA ASP A 63 -23.55 -5.50 13.89
C ASP A 63 -22.10 -5.83 14.31
N LEU A 64 -21.43 -6.69 13.56
CA LEU A 64 -20.13 -7.26 13.91
C LEU A 64 -19.28 -7.50 12.66
N VAL A 65 -18.00 -7.17 12.76
CA VAL A 65 -16.98 -7.52 11.77
C VAL A 65 -15.92 -8.39 12.44
N VAL A 66 -15.72 -9.60 11.90
CA VAL A 66 -14.65 -10.51 12.31
C VAL A 66 -13.64 -10.60 11.19
N VAL A 67 -12.40 -10.20 11.47
CA VAL A 67 -11.28 -10.24 10.52
C VAL A 67 -10.28 -11.28 10.99
N VAL A 68 -9.89 -12.19 10.12
CA VAL A 68 -8.88 -13.22 10.40
C VAL A 68 -7.75 -13.09 9.39
N THR A 69 -6.50 -13.17 9.84
CA THR A 69 -5.34 -13.24 8.94
C THR A 69 -4.23 -14.08 9.57
N ASP A 70 -3.24 -14.49 8.78
CA ASP A 70 -2.05 -15.17 9.33
C ASP A 70 -1.30 -14.21 10.25
N GLY A 71 -1.04 -14.59 11.50
CA GLY A 71 -0.43 -13.71 12.50
C GLY A 71 0.99 -13.24 12.17
N LYS A 72 1.66 -13.85 11.18
CA LYS A 72 2.98 -13.41 10.70
C LYS A 72 2.93 -12.59 9.41
N SER A 73 1.75 -12.32 8.88
CA SER A 73 1.56 -11.58 7.64
C SER A 73 1.77 -10.08 7.80
N SER A 74 2.00 -9.39 6.68
CA SER A 74 2.02 -7.92 6.63
C SER A 74 0.64 -7.36 6.95
N MET A 75 -0.42 -8.07 6.55
CA MET A 75 -1.80 -7.76 6.91
C MET A 75 -2.05 -7.79 8.43
N ALA A 76 -1.49 -8.76 9.16
CA ALA A 76 -1.58 -8.79 10.62
C ALA A 76 -0.92 -7.55 11.22
N ALA A 77 0.30 -7.23 10.79
CA ALA A 77 1.02 -6.05 11.28
C ALA A 77 0.27 -4.73 10.98
N GLN A 78 -0.41 -4.64 9.83
CA GLN A 78 -1.25 -3.50 9.48
C GLN A 78 -2.52 -3.41 10.35
N LEU A 79 -3.16 -4.55 10.64
CA LEU A 79 -4.32 -4.61 11.54
C LEU A 79 -3.93 -4.23 12.98
N GLU A 80 -2.82 -4.76 13.49
CA GLU A 80 -2.26 -4.41 14.79
C GLU A 80 -2.03 -2.89 14.90
N ALA A 81 -1.33 -2.31 13.93
CA ALA A 81 -1.06 -0.87 13.90
C ALA A 81 -2.34 -0.02 13.80
N MET A 82 -3.30 -0.44 12.96
CA MET A 82 -4.55 0.31 12.75
C MET A 82 -5.46 0.30 13.99
N PHE A 83 -5.49 -0.82 14.72
CA PHE A 83 -6.36 -0.98 15.90
C PHE A 83 -5.63 -0.71 17.22
N GLY A 84 -4.33 -0.41 17.22
CA GLY A 84 -3.54 -0.19 18.44
C GLY A 84 -3.34 -1.44 19.31
N LEU A 85 -3.77 -2.61 18.82
CA LEU A 85 -3.83 -3.84 19.60
C LEU A 85 -2.43 -4.47 19.73
N GLU A 86 -1.97 -4.69 20.96
CA GLU A 86 -0.76 -5.47 21.18
C GLU A 86 -1.08 -6.98 21.16
N PRO A 87 -0.26 -7.82 20.50
CA PRO A 87 -0.46 -9.25 20.51
C PRO A 87 -0.29 -9.79 21.94
N SER A 88 -1.39 -10.18 22.55
CA SER A 88 -1.43 -10.76 23.91
C SER A 88 -2.04 -12.17 23.87
N GLU A 89 -1.61 -13.07 24.77
CA GLU A 89 -2.25 -14.39 24.95
C GLU A 89 -3.67 -14.27 25.56
N THR A 90 -4.09 -13.05 25.91
CA THR A 90 -5.41 -12.70 26.44
C THR A 90 -6.19 -11.81 25.46
N PHE A 91 -7.52 -11.74 25.61
CA PHE A 91 -8.33 -10.81 24.83
C PHE A 91 -7.94 -9.37 25.17
N ASP A 92 -7.25 -8.70 24.25
CA ASP A 92 -7.08 -7.26 24.34
C ASP A 92 -8.34 -6.59 23.80
N VAL A 93 -8.88 -5.64 24.56
CA VAL A 93 -10.14 -4.97 24.26
C VAL A 93 -9.90 -3.48 24.23
N GLU A 94 -9.63 -2.97 23.03
CA GLU A 94 -9.68 -1.54 22.80
C GLU A 94 -11.12 -1.05 22.57
N THR A 95 -11.48 0.02 23.26
CA THR A 95 -12.84 0.61 23.19
C THR A 95 -12.92 1.79 22.23
N VAL A 96 -11.77 2.29 21.78
CA VAL A 96 -11.63 3.36 20.78
C VAL A 96 -10.40 3.01 19.96
N PRO A 97 -10.52 2.73 18.65
CA PRO A 97 -9.33 2.63 17.80
C PRO A 97 -8.56 3.94 17.94
N SER A 98 -7.25 3.87 18.20
CA SER A 98 -6.39 5.06 18.37
C SER A 98 -6.56 6.09 17.24
N GLY A 99 -7.00 5.66 16.06
CA GLY A 99 -7.65 6.51 15.05
C GLY A 99 -6.73 7.55 14.40
N GLU A 100 -5.47 7.62 14.81
CA GLU A 100 -4.60 8.74 14.48
C GLU A 100 -3.96 8.64 13.10
N ASP A 101 -3.89 7.46 12.47
CA ASP A 101 -3.19 7.36 11.19
C ASP A 101 -3.95 6.51 10.15
N LEU A 102 -4.86 7.19 9.44
CA LEU A 102 -5.42 6.74 8.15
C LEU A 102 -4.35 6.84 7.05
N THR A 103 -3.23 6.12 7.21
CA THR A 103 -2.21 5.96 6.17
C THR A 103 -2.77 5.19 4.97
N PHE A 104 -2.03 5.16 3.87
CA PHE A 104 -2.40 4.41 2.66
C PHE A 104 -2.79 2.95 2.97
N SER A 105 -2.06 2.26 3.86
CA SER A 105 -2.34 0.88 4.25
C SER A 105 -3.68 0.76 4.99
N SER A 106 -3.94 1.62 5.97
CA SER A 106 -5.20 1.67 6.72
C SER A 106 -6.39 1.92 5.79
N ARG A 107 -6.25 2.82 4.81
CA ARG A 107 -7.31 3.12 3.83
C ARG A 107 -7.66 1.91 2.96
N ARG A 108 -6.65 1.21 2.44
CA ARG A 108 -6.87 0.00 1.63
C ARG A 108 -7.52 -1.12 2.45
N LEU A 109 -7.13 -1.24 3.70
CA LEU A 109 -7.72 -2.19 4.62
C LEU A 109 -9.20 -1.87 4.88
N LEU A 110 -9.56 -0.60 5.08
CA LEU A 110 -10.95 -0.15 5.20
C LEU A 110 -11.78 -0.41 3.94
N GLU A 111 -11.23 -0.14 2.76
CA GLU A 111 -11.90 -0.48 1.49
C GLU A 111 -12.11 -2.00 1.36
N ALA A 112 -11.12 -2.82 1.75
CA ALA A 112 -11.24 -4.28 1.76
C ALA A 112 -12.27 -4.78 2.78
N LEU A 113 -12.45 -4.05 3.89
CA LEU A 113 -13.49 -4.27 4.88
C LEU A 113 -14.90 -3.86 4.38
N GLY A 114 -14.99 -3.24 3.21
CA GLY A 114 -16.24 -2.77 2.60
C GLY A 114 -16.72 -1.41 3.11
N TYR A 115 -15.86 -0.64 3.80
CA TYR A 115 -16.17 0.73 4.18
C TYR A 115 -15.89 1.67 3.01
N GLU A 116 -16.86 2.51 2.66
CA GLU A 116 -16.63 3.64 1.76
C GLU A 116 -15.85 4.72 2.50
N VAL A 117 -14.61 4.96 2.09
CA VAL A 117 -13.86 6.11 2.58
C VAL A 117 -14.08 7.25 1.59
N GLU A 118 -14.76 8.31 2.02
CA GLU A 118 -15.04 9.48 1.18
C GLU A 118 -13.76 10.26 0.87
N PHE A 119 -13.14 9.95 -0.27
CA PHE A 119 -11.98 10.67 -0.82
C PHE A 119 -12.36 11.47 -2.07
N SER A 120 -13.50 12.14 -2.05
CA SER A 120 -13.87 13.05 -3.13
C SER A 120 -13.96 14.47 -2.62
N ASP A 121 -13.36 15.40 -3.35
CA ASP A 121 -13.50 16.81 -3.10
C ASP A 121 -14.04 17.47 -4.37
N GLU A 122 -15.37 17.65 -4.39
CA GLU A 122 -16.11 18.16 -5.54
C GLU A 122 -15.64 19.56 -5.98
N ARG A 123 -14.91 20.30 -5.12
CA ARG A 123 -14.31 21.59 -5.47
C ARG A 123 -13.30 21.48 -6.61
N PHE A 124 -12.66 20.32 -6.79
CA PHE A 124 -11.75 20.08 -7.91
C PHE A 124 -12.45 19.58 -9.17
N LEU A 125 -13.72 19.17 -9.09
CA LEU A 125 -14.41 18.56 -10.22
C LEU A 125 -14.53 19.54 -11.39
N GLU A 126 -14.88 20.79 -11.13
CA GLU A 126 -15.00 21.81 -12.18
C GLU A 126 -13.66 22.02 -12.91
N ASP A 127 -12.56 22.15 -12.17
CA ASP A 127 -11.23 22.31 -12.76
C ASP A 127 -10.78 21.06 -13.53
N LEU A 128 -11.02 19.87 -12.98
CA LEU A 128 -10.78 18.59 -13.64
C LEU A 128 -11.53 18.48 -14.99
N LEU A 129 -12.81 18.86 -15.01
CA LEU A 129 -13.63 18.85 -16.22
C LEU A 129 -13.18 19.90 -17.23
N ASN A 130 -12.84 21.10 -16.78
CA ASN A 130 -12.30 22.16 -17.64
C ASN A 130 -10.99 21.73 -18.31
N ARG A 131 -10.15 20.96 -17.59
CA ARG A 131 -8.83 20.57 -18.06
C ARG A 131 -8.82 19.28 -18.90
N PHE A 132 -9.64 18.30 -18.54
CA PHE A 132 -9.59 16.95 -19.11
C PHE A 132 -10.90 16.51 -19.78
N GLY A 133 -11.96 17.32 -19.70
CA GLY A 133 -13.29 16.94 -20.17
C GLY A 133 -13.82 15.70 -19.44
N HIS A 134 -14.47 14.80 -20.17
CA HIS A 134 -15.08 13.59 -19.59
C HIS A 134 -14.18 12.33 -19.67
N HIS A 135 -12.87 12.52 -19.93
CA HIS A 135 -11.94 11.41 -20.17
C HIS A 135 -10.71 11.53 -19.27
N PHE A 136 -10.20 10.37 -18.82
CA PHE A 136 -8.95 10.33 -18.08
C PHE A 136 -7.77 10.69 -19.00
N PRO A 137 -6.91 11.65 -18.61
CA PRO A 137 -5.65 11.89 -19.30
C PRO A 137 -4.65 10.76 -18.99
N SER A 138 -3.44 10.83 -19.57
CA SER A 138 -2.36 9.92 -19.19
C SER A 138 -1.99 10.07 -17.71
N THR A 139 -1.51 9.00 -17.08
CA THR A 139 -1.10 9.04 -15.66
C THR A 139 -0.06 10.12 -15.40
N ALA A 140 0.93 10.29 -16.29
CA ALA A 140 1.93 11.34 -16.15
C ALA A 140 1.33 12.75 -16.14
N THR A 141 0.34 13.02 -17.00
CA THR A 141 -0.37 14.30 -17.04
C THR A 141 -1.19 14.52 -15.77
N PHE A 142 -1.83 13.45 -15.28
CA PHE A 142 -2.64 13.51 -14.06
C PHE A 142 -1.76 13.75 -12.82
N SER A 143 -0.64 13.03 -12.70
CA SER A 143 0.34 13.22 -11.61
C SER A 143 0.94 14.62 -11.62
N ALA A 144 1.26 15.18 -12.79
CA ALA A 144 1.74 16.56 -12.90
C ALA A 144 0.67 17.57 -12.43
N TYR A 145 -0.59 17.36 -12.81
CA TYR A 145 -1.70 18.19 -12.33
C TYR A 145 -1.87 18.08 -10.81
N ALA A 146 -1.86 16.87 -10.25
CA ALA A 146 -1.95 16.67 -8.80
C ALA A 146 -0.89 17.48 -8.04
N ARG A 147 0.38 17.43 -8.50
CA ARG A 147 1.46 18.25 -7.93
C ARG A 147 1.19 19.75 -8.06
N SER A 148 0.70 20.22 -9.20
CA SER A 148 0.41 21.65 -9.40
C SER A 148 -0.68 22.21 -8.48
N THR A 149 -1.54 21.36 -7.93
CA THR A 149 -2.56 21.79 -6.94
C THR A 149 -1.99 21.97 -5.52
N LEU A 150 -0.70 21.66 -5.32
CA LEU A 150 0.02 21.79 -4.05
C LEU A 150 1.28 22.67 -4.25
N PRO A 151 1.11 23.98 -4.55
CA PRO A 151 2.24 24.86 -4.85
C PRO A 151 3.20 25.07 -3.67
N ASP A 152 2.72 24.89 -2.44
CA ASP A 152 3.50 25.07 -1.22
C ASP A 152 4.33 23.83 -0.83
N ILE A 153 4.16 22.71 -1.55
CA ILE A 153 4.88 21.46 -1.28
C ILE A 153 6.08 21.36 -2.20
N SER A 154 7.27 21.47 -1.62
CA SER A 154 8.55 21.34 -2.33
C SER A 154 9.23 20.00 -1.99
N PRO A 155 9.60 19.19 -3.00
CA PRO A 155 10.37 17.97 -2.75
C PRO A 155 11.80 18.25 -2.29
N LEU A 156 12.32 19.47 -2.47
CA LEU A 156 13.65 19.87 -2.03
C LEU A 156 13.72 20.16 -0.52
N ASP A 157 12.60 20.55 0.08
CA ASP A 157 12.52 20.82 1.51
C ASP A 157 12.40 19.49 2.28
N ASP A 158 11.49 18.62 1.84
CA ASP A 158 11.28 17.29 2.41
C ASP A 158 10.72 16.33 1.32
N PRO A 159 11.56 15.45 0.74
CA PRO A 159 11.12 14.52 -0.30
C PRO A 159 10.17 13.44 0.22
N ASP A 160 10.29 13.04 1.49
CA ASP A 160 9.42 12.06 2.13
C ASP A 160 8.00 12.63 2.28
N ALA A 161 7.87 13.83 2.85
CA ALA A 161 6.59 14.51 3.00
C ALA A 161 5.97 14.89 1.65
N ALA A 162 6.78 15.35 0.69
CA ALA A 162 6.29 15.70 -0.64
C ALA A 162 5.69 14.49 -1.36
N LEU A 163 6.33 13.31 -1.29
CA LEU A 163 5.79 12.10 -1.91
C LEU A 163 4.40 11.74 -1.33
N LEU A 164 4.26 11.76 0.00
CA LEU A 164 3.00 11.45 0.67
C LEU A 164 1.90 12.46 0.31
N ALA A 165 2.21 13.76 0.36
CA ALA A 165 1.26 14.81 0.04
C ALA A 165 0.77 14.73 -1.42
N TRP A 166 1.69 14.46 -2.35
CA TRP A 166 1.35 14.31 -3.77
C TRP A 166 0.53 13.05 -4.04
N TRP A 167 0.88 11.93 -3.40
CA TRP A 167 0.13 10.68 -3.51
C TRP A 167 -1.31 10.84 -3.02
N ASP A 168 -1.49 11.43 -1.83
CA ASP A 168 -2.80 11.67 -1.24
C ASP A 168 -3.64 12.61 -2.10
N ARG A 169 -3.04 13.70 -2.59
CA ARG A 169 -3.73 14.62 -3.50
C ARG A 169 -4.13 13.95 -4.80
N GLU A 170 -3.26 13.15 -5.38
CA GLU A 170 -3.54 12.44 -6.63
C GLU A 170 -4.69 11.41 -6.45
N GLU A 171 -4.78 10.74 -5.29
CA GLU A 171 -5.88 9.81 -4.99
C GLU A 171 -7.21 10.56 -4.85
N VAL A 172 -7.24 11.69 -4.12
CA VAL A 172 -8.45 12.53 -3.98
C VAL A 172 -8.96 13.02 -5.34
N LEU A 173 -8.06 13.58 -6.16
CA LEU A 173 -8.42 14.08 -7.49
C LEU A 173 -8.95 12.95 -8.38
N PHE A 174 -8.34 11.77 -8.31
CA PHE A 174 -8.77 10.64 -9.11
C PHE A 174 -10.11 10.10 -8.70
N ARG A 175 -10.36 9.89 -7.41
CA ARG A 175 -11.65 9.37 -6.92
C ARG A 175 -12.77 10.36 -7.23
N THR A 176 -12.50 11.66 -7.09
CA THR A 176 -13.42 12.72 -7.53
C THR A 176 -13.77 12.56 -9.01
N PHE A 177 -12.76 12.45 -9.88
CA PHE A 177 -13.00 12.35 -11.32
C PHE A 177 -13.61 11.01 -11.73
N GLU A 178 -13.18 9.92 -11.11
CA GLU A 178 -13.63 8.56 -11.38
C GLU A 178 -15.10 8.40 -11.03
N ARG A 179 -15.53 8.90 -9.86
CA ARG A 179 -16.93 8.89 -9.44
C ARG A 179 -17.82 9.57 -10.48
N TYR A 180 -17.41 10.74 -10.97
CA TYR A 180 -18.15 11.45 -12.01
C TYR A 180 -18.19 10.68 -13.34
N VAL A 181 -17.03 10.24 -13.85
CA VAL A 181 -16.95 9.55 -15.16
C VAL A 181 -17.68 8.21 -15.14
N LEU A 182 -17.58 7.44 -14.05
CA LEU A 182 -18.31 6.18 -13.91
C LEU A 182 -19.82 6.43 -13.75
N GLY A 183 -20.22 7.44 -12.98
CA GLY A 183 -21.62 7.83 -12.83
C GLY A 183 -22.28 8.12 -14.18
N GLN A 184 -21.61 8.87 -15.06
CA GLN A 184 -22.08 9.13 -16.42
C GLN A 184 -22.24 7.84 -17.23
N ARG A 185 -21.21 6.97 -17.25
CA ARG A 185 -21.24 5.71 -17.99
C ARG A 185 -22.32 4.74 -17.50
N ILE A 186 -22.54 4.67 -16.19
CA ILE A 186 -23.59 3.84 -15.59
C ILE A 186 -24.97 4.38 -15.96
N ALA A 187 -25.16 5.70 -15.95
CA ALA A 187 -26.40 6.32 -16.40
C ALA A 187 -26.66 6.06 -17.90
N GLU A 188 -25.63 6.17 -18.74
CA GLU A 188 -25.69 5.87 -20.18
C GLU A 188 -26.01 4.40 -20.47
N ALA A 189 -25.52 3.46 -19.64
CA ALA A 189 -25.79 2.03 -19.79
C ALA A 189 -27.28 1.68 -19.59
N GLY A 190 -28.08 2.56 -18.98
CA GLY A 190 -29.54 2.41 -18.93
C GLY A 190 -30.04 1.13 -18.26
N GLY A 191 -29.25 0.53 -17.36
CA GLY A 191 -29.56 -0.74 -16.70
C GLY A 191 -29.09 -2.00 -17.44
N ASP A 192 -28.36 -1.87 -18.54
CA ASP A 192 -27.67 -3.01 -19.16
C ASP A 192 -26.57 -3.55 -18.23
N ILE A 193 -26.82 -4.74 -17.67
CA ILE A 193 -25.95 -5.40 -16.72
C ILE A 193 -24.58 -5.66 -17.33
N ASP A 194 -24.50 -6.07 -18.60
CA ASP A 194 -23.23 -6.41 -19.24
C ASP A 194 -22.36 -5.17 -19.43
N SER A 195 -22.96 -4.06 -19.87
CA SER A 195 -22.27 -2.76 -19.97
C SER A 195 -21.80 -2.22 -18.62
N ILE A 196 -22.59 -2.41 -17.56
CA ILE A 196 -22.20 -2.04 -16.19
C ILE A 196 -21.02 -2.88 -15.72
N LEU A 197 -21.06 -4.20 -15.91
CA LEU A 197 -19.97 -5.12 -15.54
C LEU A 197 -18.68 -4.80 -16.29
N GLN A 198 -18.75 -4.53 -17.60
CA GLN A 198 -17.59 -4.11 -18.39
C GLN A 198 -16.99 -2.79 -17.90
N THR A 199 -17.84 -1.84 -17.54
CA THR A 199 -17.43 -0.54 -16.98
C THR A 199 -16.71 -0.72 -15.64
N ALA A 200 -17.26 -1.54 -14.75
CA ALA A 200 -16.63 -1.86 -13.46
C ALA A 200 -15.27 -2.54 -13.64
N MET A 201 -15.18 -3.57 -14.49
CA MET A 201 -13.93 -4.28 -14.78
C MET A 201 -12.85 -3.35 -15.35
N SER A 202 -13.23 -2.46 -16.26
CA SER A 202 -12.32 -1.46 -16.83
C SER A 202 -11.82 -0.48 -15.77
N ALA A 203 -12.68 -0.08 -14.82
CA ALA A 203 -12.29 0.78 -13.71
C ALA A 203 -11.28 0.08 -12.79
N PHE A 204 -11.53 -1.17 -12.40
CA PHE A 204 -10.61 -1.96 -11.57
C PHE A 204 -9.22 -2.10 -12.21
N GLN A 205 -9.16 -2.43 -13.50
CA GLN A 205 -7.89 -2.53 -14.23
C GLN A 205 -7.16 -1.18 -14.28
N ARG A 206 -7.89 -0.08 -14.48
CA ARG A 206 -7.33 1.28 -14.49
C ARG A 206 -6.73 1.66 -13.14
N ARG A 207 -7.45 1.41 -12.03
CA ARG A 207 -6.95 1.65 -10.66
C ARG A 207 -5.61 0.94 -10.44
N LYS A 208 -5.55 -0.35 -10.79
CA LYS A 208 -4.36 -1.18 -10.62
C LYS A 208 -3.16 -0.68 -11.43
N SER A 209 -3.36 -0.37 -12.71
CA SER A 209 -2.27 0.11 -13.58
C SER A 209 -1.83 1.53 -13.20
N ARG A 210 -2.78 2.40 -12.87
CA ARG A 210 -2.50 3.81 -12.56
C ARG A 210 -1.70 3.97 -11.28
N ALA A 211 -2.04 3.26 -10.21
CA ALA A 211 -1.37 3.41 -8.92
C ALA A 211 0.15 3.21 -9.02
N GLY A 212 0.60 2.17 -9.75
CA GLY A 212 2.03 1.93 -9.98
C GLY A 212 2.70 3.09 -10.72
N HIS A 213 2.15 3.47 -11.86
CA HIS A 213 2.70 4.57 -12.67
C HIS A 213 2.63 5.94 -11.99
N ALA A 214 1.62 6.20 -11.17
CA ALA A 214 1.52 7.43 -10.40
C ALA A 214 2.68 7.55 -9.41
N LEU A 215 2.97 6.45 -8.68
CA LEU A 215 4.08 6.42 -7.74
C LEU A 215 5.42 6.61 -8.45
N GLU A 216 5.64 5.90 -9.57
CA GLU A 216 6.81 6.10 -10.45
C GLU A 216 6.94 7.57 -10.90
N ASN A 217 5.84 8.20 -11.34
CA ASN A 217 5.86 9.60 -11.81
C ASN A 217 6.22 10.59 -10.70
N HIS A 218 5.77 10.37 -9.47
CA HIS A 218 6.14 11.22 -8.33
C HIS A 218 7.59 11.02 -7.94
N VAL A 219 8.07 9.78 -7.85
CA VAL A 219 9.48 9.47 -7.56
C VAL A 219 10.39 10.08 -8.62
N ALA A 220 10.05 9.94 -9.91
CA ALA A 220 10.80 10.55 -11.00
C ALA A 220 10.89 12.08 -10.87
N GLU A 221 9.81 12.74 -10.42
CA GLU A 221 9.84 14.19 -10.17
C GLU A 221 10.78 14.55 -9.02
N ILE A 222 10.76 13.79 -7.93
CA ILE A 222 11.65 14.00 -6.78
C ILE A 222 13.12 13.85 -7.23
N LEU A 223 13.45 12.76 -7.93
CA LEU A 223 14.80 12.53 -8.44
C LEU A 223 15.28 13.67 -9.35
N ARG A 224 14.41 14.18 -10.25
CA ARG A 224 14.71 15.33 -11.12
C ARG A 224 14.95 16.61 -10.31
N ALA A 225 14.10 16.90 -9.32
CA ALA A 225 14.24 18.08 -8.48
C ALA A 225 15.58 18.07 -7.74
N TRP A 226 15.96 16.92 -7.18
CA TRP A 226 17.24 16.69 -6.50
C TRP A 226 18.43 16.50 -7.44
N GLN A 227 18.23 16.63 -8.75
CA GLN A 227 19.28 16.50 -9.78
C GLN A 227 20.02 15.15 -9.73
N VAL A 228 19.36 14.09 -9.29
CA VAL A 228 19.89 12.73 -9.37
C VAL A 228 19.85 12.29 -10.84
N PRO A 229 20.97 11.90 -11.47
CA PRO A 229 20.95 11.36 -12.82
C PRO A 229 20.27 9.98 -12.80
N PHE A 230 19.31 9.76 -13.71
CA PHE A 230 18.67 8.45 -13.85
C PHE A 230 18.12 8.24 -15.27
N ASP A 231 17.99 6.97 -15.64
CA ASP A 231 17.09 6.53 -16.69
C ASP A 231 15.87 5.82 -16.09
N ALA A 232 14.67 6.14 -16.59
CA ALA A 232 13.43 5.45 -16.23
C ALA A 232 13.15 4.30 -17.20
N GLN A 233 12.80 3.13 -16.69
CA GLN A 233 12.55 1.90 -17.46
C GLN A 233 13.63 1.54 -18.50
N PRO A 234 14.95 1.69 -18.20
CA PRO A 234 16.00 1.36 -19.13
C PRO A 234 16.06 -0.15 -19.38
N ARG A 235 16.68 -0.56 -20.49
CA ARG A 235 16.98 -1.98 -20.71
C ARG A 235 18.27 -2.35 -19.99
N THR A 236 18.23 -3.40 -19.18
CA THR A 236 19.45 -4.05 -18.63
C THR A 236 19.72 -5.35 -19.40
N GLU A 237 19.71 -6.49 -18.73
CA GLU A 237 19.89 -7.82 -19.32
C GLU A 237 18.67 -8.22 -20.15
N GLY A 238 18.90 -8.54 -21.42
CA GLY A 238 17.86 -9.06 -22.32
C GLY A 238 16.68 -8.10 -22.47
N LYS A 239 15.53 -8.46 -21.90
CA LYS A 239 14.28 -7.67 -21.95
C LYS A 239 13.87 -7.05 -20.61
N VAL A 240 14.69 -7.21 -19.58
CA VAL A 240 14.40 -6.71 -18.24
C VAL A 240 14.49 -5.19 -18.20
N ARG A 241 13.58 -4.57 -17.44
CA ARG A 241 13.46 -3.12 -17.30
C ARG A 241 13.17 -2.76 -15.85
N PRO A 242 14.20 -2.42 -15.05
CA PRO A 242 13.96 -1.86 -13.72
C PRO A 242 13.25 -0.52 -13.82
N ASP A 243 12.55 -0.12 -12.76
CA ASP A 243 11.80 1.15 -12.76
C ASP A 243 12.74 2.34 -12.93
N PHE A 244 13.85 2.37 -12.18
CA PHE A 244 14.91 3.37 -12.31
C PHE A 244 16.31 2.76 -12.22
N LEU A 245 17.23 3.32 -12.98
CA LEU A 245 18.65 3.01 -12.94
C LEU A 245 19.44 4.31 -12.80
N ILE A 246 20.36 4.33 -11.84
CA ILE A 246 21.17 5.48 -11.46
C ILE A 246 22.64 5.10 -11.65
N PRO A 247 23.47 5.90 -12.34
CA PRO A 247 23.13 7.16 -13.01
C PRO A 247 22.31 7.01 -14.30
N GLY A 248 22.34 5.82 -14.93
CA GLY A 248 21.67 5.57 -16.19
C GLY A 248 22.11 4.28 -16.87
N ALA A 249 21.51 4.01 -18.03
CA ALA A 249 21.80 2.82 -18.83
C ALA A 249 23.20 2.87 -19.46
N ALA A 250 23.70 4.06 -19.80
CA ALA A 250 25.02 4.22 -20.41
C ALA A 250 26.12 3.72 -19.45
N GLU A 251 26.08 4.18 -18.20
CA GLU A 251 26.98 3.78 -17.12
C GLU A 251 26.80 2.29 -16.79
N TYR A 252 25.56 1.82 -16.78
CA TYR A 252 25.26 0.41 -16.53
C TYR A 252 25.80 -0.54 -17.59
N HIS A 253 25.87 -0.13 -18.86
CA HIS A 253 26.40 -0.97 -19.94
C HIS A 253 27.91 -0.80 -20.14
N ASP A 254 28.54 0.19 -19.52
CA ASP A 254 29.99 0.39 -19.54
C ASP A 254 30.70 -0.50 -18.50
N PRO A 255 31.45 -1.54 -18.91
CA PRO A 255 32.15 -2.43 -17.99
C PRO A 255 33.26 -1.72 -17.18
N ALA A 256 33.75 -0.57 -17.65
CA ALA A 256 34.75 0.23 -16.94
C ALA A 256 34.13 1.11 -15.85
N PHE A 257 32.82 1.34 -15.89
CA PHE A 257 32.13 2.10 -14.85
C PHE A 257 32.07 1.30 -13.54
N PRO A 258 32.41 1.89 -12.37
CA PRO A 258 32.41 1.18 -11.10
C PRO A 258 31.01 0.67 -10.70
N ALA A 259 30.88 -0.63 -10.40
CA ALA A 259 29.59 -1.24 -10.06
C ALA A 259 29.03 -0.75 -8.71
N ASP A 260 29.88 -0.30 -7.80
CA ASP A 260 29.52 0.29 -6.51
C ASP A 260 28.90 1.69 -6.61
N ARG A 261 28.97 2.31 -7.80
CA ARG A 261 28.31 3.58 -8.15
C ARG A 261 27.04 3.39 -8.99
N LEU A 262 26.64 2.15 -9.24
CA LEU A 262 25.39 1.82 -9.90
C LEU A 262 24.32 1.53 -8.83
N HIS A 263 23.16 2.15 -8.97
CA HIS A 263 22.01 1.88 -8.13
C HIS A 263 20.80 1.52 -8.99
N MET A 264 19.96 0.67 -8.44
CA MET A 264 18.68 0.30 -9.01
C MET A 264 17.61 0.58 -7.96
N LEU A 265 16.56 1.27 -8.39
CA LEU A 265 15.38 1.55 -7.58
C LEU A 265 14.17 0.93 -8.26
N ALA A 266 13.57 -0.04 -7.58
CA ALA A 266 12.23 -0.53 -7.87
C ALA A 266 11.20 0.28 -7.09
N VAL A 267 10.03 0.46 -7.68
CA VAL A 267 8.91 1.15 -7.05
C VAL A 267 7.70 0.23 -7.07
N LYS A 268 7.15 -0.06 -5.89
CA LYS A 268 5.94 -0.88 -5.75
C LYS A 268 4.99 -0.18 -4.80
N THR A 269 3.74 0.01 -5.22
CA THR A 269 2.68 0.46 -4.31
C THR A 269 2.35 -0.60 -3.26
N THR A 270 2.71 -1.85 -3.51
CA THR A 270 2.53 -2.97 -2.57
C THR A 270 3.60 -4.02 -2.85
N CYS A 271 4.35 -4.39 -1.82
CA CYS A 271 5.43 -5.36 -1.87
C CYS A 271 4.92 -6.79 -1.96
N LYS A 272 3.96 -7.22 -1.12
CA LYS A 272 3.39 -8.60 -1.07
C LYS A 272 4.47 -9.65 -1.36
N ASP A 273 4.26 -10.67 -2.20
CA ASP A 273 5.36 -11.53 -2.71
C ASP A 273 6.06 -10.99 -3.97
N ARG A 274 5.56 -9.87 -4.53
CA ARG A 274 6.01 -9.36 -5.82
C ARG A 274 7.35 -8.64 -5.75
N TRP A 275 7.82 -8.27 -4.56
CA TRP A 275 9.14 -7.68 -4.39
C TRP A 275 10.26 -8.60 -4.92
N ARG A 276 10.10 -9.92 -4.84
CA ARG A 276 11.12 -10.89 -5.32
C ARG A 276 11.43 -10.76 -6.80
N GLN A 277 10.51 -10.20 -7.59
CA GLN A 277 10.69 -10.00 -9.03
C GLN A 277 11.91 -9.11 -9.32
N ILE A 278 12.22 -8.16 -8.42
CA ILE A 278 13.31 -7.19 -8.57
C ILE A 278 14.69 -7.84 -8.47
N LEU A 279 14.80 -9.02 -7.83
CA LEU A 279 16.08 -9.69 -7.58
C LEU A 279 16.79 -10.08 -8.88
N SER A 280 16.02 -10.32 -9.93
CA SER A 280 16.53 -10.69 -11.26
C SER A 280 16.90 -9.48 -12.14
N GLU A 281 16.62 -8.26 -11.69
CA GLU A 281 16.81 -7.04 -12.47
C GLU A 281 18.16 -6.40 -12.18
N ALA A 282 18.83 -5.80 -13.16
CA ALA A 282 20.11 -5.10 -13.00
C ALA A 282 21.20 -5.95 -12.29
N ALA A 283 21.66 -7.03 -12.95
CA ALA A 283 22.64 -7.97 -12.41
C ALA A 283 23.95 -7.34 -11.86
N ARG A 284 24.39 -6.18 -12.39
CA ARG A 284 25.58 -5.46 -11.90
C ARG A 284 25.38 -4.77 -10.54
N VAL A 285 24.14 -4.62 -10.09
CA VAL A 285 23.78 -3.89 -8.86
C VAL A 285 23.36 -4.92 -7.80
N PRO A 286 24.23 -5.43 -6.93
CA PRO A 286 23.86 -6.48 -5.98
C PRO A 286 22.84 -5.99 -4.93
N VAL A 287 22.97 -4.76 -4.45
CA VAL A 287 22.07 -4.15 -3.47
C VAL A 287 20.91 -3.45 -4.18
N LYS A 288 19.69 -3.95 -4.01
CA LYS A 288 18.48 -3.38 -4.64
C LYS A 288 17.82 -2.40 -3.68
N HIS A 289 17.31 -1.28 -4.19
CA HIS A 289 16.45 -0.40 -3.42
C HIS A 289 15.01 -0.63 -3.84
N LEU A 290 14.10 -0.78 -2.88
CA LEU A 290 12.68 -0.98 -3.12
C LEU A 290 11.89 0.10 -2.39
N LEU A 291 11.33 1.05 -3.14
CA LEU A 291 10.43 2.05 -2.59
C LEU A 291 9.00 1.54 -2.56
N THR A 292 8.36 1.70 -1.40
CA THR A 292 6.95 1.38 -1.20
C THR A 292 6.25 2.37 -0.28
N LEU A 293 4.92 2.47 -0.45
CA LEU A 293 4.02 3.15 0.49
C LEU A 293 3.27 2.15 1.39
N GLU A 294 3.51 0.85 1.20
CA GLU A 294 2.98 -0.18 2.09
C GLU A 294 3.77 -0.21 3.39
N ALA A 295 3.07 0.09 4.48
CA ALA A 295 3.61 0.07 5.83
C ALA A 295 2.54 -0.31 6.88
N PRO A 296 2.87 -1.12 7.91
CA PRO A 296 4.11 -1.88 8.01
C PRO A 296 4.15 -3.10 7.06
N ILE A 297 5.36 -3.62 6.86
CA ILE A 297 5.63 -4.95 6.28
C ILE A 297 5.99 -5.90 7.43
N SER A 298 5.66 -7.19 7.28
CA SER A 298 5.93 -8.19 8.33
C SER A 298 7.42 -8.35 8.61
N ARG A 299 7.75 -8.74 9.85
CA ARG A 299 9.15 -8.97 10.25
C ARG A 299 9.82 -10.06 9.42
N ASP A 300 9.12 -11.16 9.18
CA ASP A 300 9.65 -12.28 8.40
C ASP A 300 9.99 -11.83 6.97
N GLN A 301 9.13 -11.01 6.37
CA GLN A 301 9.37 -10.44 5.05
C GLN A 301 10.54 -9.43 5.04
N LEU A 302 10.68 -8.59 6.07
CA LEU A 302 11.79 -7.65 6.20
C LEU A 302 13.14 -8.37 6.36
N VAL A 303 13.20 -9.42 7.19
CA VAL A 303 14.40 -10.27 7.35
C VAL A 303 14.78 -10.87 6.00
N GLU A 304 13.80 -11.41 5.28
CA GLU A 304 14.06 -12.00 3.98
C GLU A 304 14.55 -11.00 2.93
N MET A 305 13.98 -9.78 2.91
CA MET A 305 14.47 -8.70 2.07
C MET A 305 15.94 -8.39 2.37
N GLN A 306 16.32 -8.29 3.64
CA GLN A 306 17.70 -8.03 4.06
C GLN A 306 18.64 -9.18 3.66
N GLU A 307 18.24 -10.43 3.85
CA GLU A 307 19.02 -11.61 3.43
C GLU A 307 19.27 -11.63 1.91
N GLN A 308 18.35 -11.06 1.13
CA GLN A 308 18.45 -10.92 -0.33
C GLN A 308 19.07 -9.58 -0.78
N LEU A 309 19.68 -8.81 0.13
CA LEU A 309 20.29 -7.50 -0.14
C LEU A 309 19.32 -6.47 -0.73
N VAL A 310 18.06 -6.51 -0.32
CA VAL A 310 17.05 -5.50 -0.63
C VAL A 310 16.96 -4.49 0.49
N VAL A 311 17.25 -3.23 0.18
CA VAL A 311 17.07 -2.07 1.05
C VAL A 311 15.66 -1.53 0.84
N LEU A 312 14.85 -1.57 1.89
CA LEU A 312 13.49 -1.04 1.85
C LEU A 312 13.52 0.48 2.06
N VAL A 313 12.90 1.21 1.12
CA VAL A 313 12.74 2.66 1.16
C VAL A 313 11.27 2.97 1.43
N VAL A 314 10.99 3.66 2.52
CA VAL A 314 9.63 4.05 2.93
C VAL A 314 9.68 5.49 3.41
N PRO A 315 8.69 6.34 3.09
CA PRO A 315 8.62 7.68 3.67
C PRO A 315 8.76 7.69 5.19
N ALA A 316 9.63 8.54 5.73
CA ALA A 316 9.99 8.61 7.16
C ALA A 316 8.77 8.66 8.10
N ALA A 317 7.70 9.36 7.72
CA ALA A 317 6.47 9.45 8.52
C ALA A 317 5.80 8.08 8.76
N LEU A 318 6.04 7.08 7.91
CA LEU A 318 5.46 5.74 8.05
C LEU A 318 6.34 4.79 8.87
N HIS A 319 7.56 5.20 9.26
CA HIS A 319 8.50 4.34 9.98
C HIS A 319 7.99 3.96 11.37
N ALA A 320 7.23 4.85 12.02
CA ALA A 320 6.65 4.60 13.34
C ALA A 320 5.76 3.34 13.37
N LEU A 321 5.11 3.01 12.24
CA LEU A 321 4.25 1.83 12.11
C LEU A 321 5.02 0.50 12.15
N PHE A 322 6.33 0.54 11.92
CA PHE A 322 7.18 -0.65 12.05
C PHE A 322 7.54 -0.94 13.53
N GLY A 323 7.22 -0.06 14.48
CA GLY A 323 7.56 -0.23 15.90
C GLY A 323 9.07 -0.21 16.18
N GLN A 324 9.52 -0.71 17.35
CA GLN A 324 10.95 -0.85 17.68
C GLN A 324 11.66 -1.98 16.90
N ARG A 325 11.19 -2.30 15.68
CA ARG A 325 11.79 -3.37 14.87
C ARG A 325 13.12 -2.86 14.31
N GLU A 326 14.23 -3.43 14.80
CA GLU A 326 15.64 -3.09 14.48
C GLU A 326 16.07 -3.30 13.00
N LEU A 327 15.14 -3.46 12.06
CA LEU A 327 15.45 -3.72 10.66
C LEU A 327 15.53 -2.40 9.89
N ALA A 328 16.63 -2.21 9.15
CA ALA A 328 16.97 -0.95 8.49
C ALA A 328 16.00 -0.62 7.34
N VAL A 329 15.02 0.22 7.62
CA VAL A 329 14.19 0.94 6.63
C VAL A 329 14.75 2.35 6.51
N ILE A 330 14.92 2.84 5.28
CA ILE A 330 15.45 4.20 5.05
C ILE A 330 14.38 5.11 4.45
N GLY A 331 14.51 6.42 4.71
CA GLY A 331 13.68 7.46 4.11
C GLY A 331 14.07 7.76 2.66
N LEU A 332 13.23 8.50 1.94
CA LEU A 332 13.53 8.99 0.59
C LEU A 332 14.72 9.94 0.59
N ALA A 333 14.79 10.84 1.57
CA ALA A 333 15.92 11.75 1.72
C ALA A 333 17.24 10.96 1.84
N GLU A 334 17.29 9.93 2.69
CA GLU A 334 18.47 9.08 2.84
C GLU A 334 18.82 8.35 1.54
N MET A 335 17.83 7.76 0.86
CA MET A 335 18.02 7.12 -0.45
C MET A 335 18.63 8.09 -1.48
N ILE A 336 18.15 9.33 -1.56
CA ILE A 336 18.69 10.35 -2.47
C ILE A 336 20.15 10.67 -2.14
N HIS A 337 20.51 10.75 -0.86
CA HIS A 337 21.89 10.94 -0.44
C HIS A 337 22.78 9.75 -0.83
N VAL A 338 22.26 8.52 -0.79
CA VAL A 338 22.97 7.33 -1.28
C VAL A 338 23.22 7.44 -2.78
N PHE A 339 22.22 7.87 -3.56
CA PHE A 339 22.33 7.99 -5.02
C PHE A 339 23.18 9.18 -5.48
N GLY A 340 23.24 10.24 -4.69
CA GLY A 340 23.96 11.48 -5.01
C GLY A 340 25.43 11.50 -4.57
N ARG A 341 25.92 10.49 -3.83
CA ARG A 341 27.33 10.41 -3.42
C ARG A 341 28.17 9.66 -4.47
N ASP A 342 29.33 10.22 -4.79
CA ASP A 342 30.40 9.55 -5.54
C ASP A 342 31.09 8.41 -4.74
N GLY A 343 30.39 7.73 -3.83
CA GLY A 343 30.94 6.64 -3.03
C GLY A 343 29.86 5.84 -2.30
N PRO A 344 30.13 4.57 -1.95
CA PRO A 344 29.11 3.63 -1.50
C PRO A 344 28.42 4.09 -0.20
N PRO A 345 27.17 3.68 0.04
CA PRO A 345 26.53 3.89 1.35
C PRO A 345 27.36 3.21 2.43
N ALA A 346 27.70 3.96 3.48
CA ALA A 346 28.08 3.35 4.75
C ALA A 346 26.86 2.54 5.20
N LEU A 347 26.97 1.22 5.11
CA LEU A 347 25.93 0.32 5.58
C LEU A 347 25.70 0.57 7.08
N PRO A 348 24.45 0.70 7.56
CA PRO A 348 24.14 0.79 8.98
C PRO A 348 24.21 -0.60 9.64
N PHE A 349 25.17 -1.45 9.25
CA PHE A 349 25.39 -2.75 9.87
C PHE A 349 26.48 -2.59 10.94
N GLY A 350 26.05 -2.25 12.14
CA GLY A 350 26.84 -2.28 13.37
C GLY A 350 26.01 -2.86 14.50
#